data_AF-A0A382K472-F1
#
_entry.id   AF-A0A382K472-F1
#
_cell.length_a   1.000
_cell.length_b   1.000
_cell.length_c   1.000
_cell.angle_alpha   90.00
_cell.angle_beta   90.00
_cell.angle_gamma   90.00
#
_symmetry.space_group_name_H-M   'P 1'
#
loop_
_entity.id
_entity.type
_entity.pdbx_description
1 polymer ?
#
loop_
_entity_poly.entity_id
_entity_poly.type
_entity_poly.pdbx_seq_one_letter_code
_entity_poly.pdbx_strand_id
1 'polypeptide(L)'
;EDIGRVMLDDVGIVRTDRSLVRACGVLDELEKEVADAGSAPANLSNKLTVARLVAHSARARRESRGVHFNADHPKRDDENWQHDSLMRAGR
;
A
#
# COMPACT_ATOMS: atom_id res chain seq x y z
N GLU A 1 -12.88 4.35 7.30
CA GLU A 1 -13.19 4.11 5.86
C GLU A 1 -13.13 2.61 5.59
N ASP A 2 -13.79 2.12 4.53
CA ASP A 2 -13.64 0.73 4.10
C ASP A 2 -12.26 0.54 3.42
N ILE A 3 -11.52 -0.51 3.79
CA ILE A 3 -10.24 -0.90 3.18
C ILE A 3 -10.37 -0.93 1.65
N GLY A 4 -11.46 -1.49 1.13
CA GLY A 4 -11.69 -1.57 -0.31
C GLY A 4 -11.76 -0.19 -0.98
N ARG A 5 -12.36 0.78 -0.30
CA ARG A 5 -12.48 2.16 -0.80
C ARG A 5 -11.13 2.85 -0.86
N VAL A 6 -10.32 2.73 0.20
CA VAL A 6 -8.95 3.29 0.24
C VAL A 6 -8.10 2.68 -0.87
N MET A 7 -8.16 1.36 -1.06
CA MET A 7 -7.38 0.69 -2.11
C MET A 7 -7.80 1.13 -3.52
N LEU A 8 -9.10 1.35 -3.76
CA LEU A 8 -9.61 1.82 -5.05
C LEU A 8 -9.19 3.28 -5.34
N ASP A 9 -9.39 4.16 -4.36
CA ASP A 9 -9.22 5.61 -4.55
C ASP A 9 -7.74 6.03 -4.55
N ASP A 10 -6.87 5.29 -3.84
CA ASP A 10 -5.47 5.71 -3.61
C ASP A 10 -4.39 4.78 -4.14
N VAL A 11 -4.73 3.50 -4.30
CA VAL A 11 -3.79 2.42 -4.71
C VAL A 11 -4.24 1.77 -6.03
N GLY A 12 -5.14 2.45 -6.76
CA GLY A 12 -5.67 2.05 -8.07
C GLY A 12 -4.64 2.09 -9.20
N ILE A 13 -5.11 2.13 -10.45
CA ILE A 13 -4.23 2.07 -11.64
C ILE A 13 -3.25 3.24 -11.67
N VAL A 14 -3.75 4.46 -11.46
CA VAL A 14 -2.94 5.68 -11.39
C VAL A 14 -2.70 6.05 -9.94
N ARG A 15 -1.44 6.18 -9.57
CA ARG A 15 -1.00 6.51 -8.21
C ARG A 15 -0.21 7.81 -8.21
N THR A 16 -0.12 8.44 -7.05
CA THR A 16 0.74 9.60 -6.79
C THR A 16 1.43 9.39 -5.45
N ASP A 17 2.56 10.03 -5.20
CA ASP A 17 3.23 10.02 -3.90
C ASP A 17 2.24 10.46 -2.80
N ARG A 18 1.40 11.45 -3.09
CA ARG A 18 0.36 11.94 -2.19
C ARG A 18 -0.74 10.91 -1.90
N SER A 19 -1.27 10.23 -2.92
CA SER A 19 -2.31 9.21 -2.75
C SER A 19 -1.79 8.04 -1.93
N LEU A 20 -0.56 7.59 -2.22
CA LEU A 20 0.06 6.47 -1.52
C LEU A 20 0.40 6.80 -0.06
N VAL A 21 0.87 8.02 0.22
CA VAL A 21 1.05 8.50 1.61
C VAL A 21 -0.28 8.48 2.36
N ARG A 22 -1.38 8.94 1.74
CA ARG A 22 -2.71 8.92 2.36
C ARG A 22 -3.16 7.48 2.66
N ALA A 23 -3.10 6.59 1.67
CA ALA A 23 -3.47 5.18 1.87
C ALA A 23 -2.68 4.52 2.99
N CYS A 24 -1.35 4.71 3.03
CA CYS A 24 -0.52 4.16 4.09
C CYS A 24 -0.97 4.68 5.46
N GLY A 25 -1.22 5.99 5.59
CA GLY A 25 -1.67 6.59 6.84
C GLY A 25 -3.00 6.04 7.33
N VAL A 26 -4.00 5.94 6.45
CA VAL A 26 -5.32 5.40 6.81
C VAL A 26 -5.23 3.93 7.21
N LEU A 27 -4.50 3.11 6.45
CA LEU A 27 -4.38 1.68 6.71
C LEU A 27 -3.55 1.40 7.98
N ASP A 28 -2.50 2.18 8.25
CA ASP A 28 -1.71 2.05 9.47
C ASP A 28 -2.49 2.47 10.72
N GLU A 29 -3.36 3.48 10.62
CA GLU A 29 -4.24 3.85 11.73
C GLU A 29 -5.27 2.76 12.01
N LEU A 30 -5.88 2.21 10.96
CA LEU A 30 -6.83 1.09 11.09
C LEU A 30 -6.18 -0.16 11.70
N GLU A 31 -4.89 -0.41 11.42
CA GLU A 31 -4.15 -1.51 12.06
C GLU A 31 -4.04 -1.31 13.57
N LYS A 32 -3.73 -0.09 14.01
CA LYS A 32 -3.67 0.23 15.45
C LYS A 32 -5.03 0.03 16.10
N GLU A 33 -6.11 0.54 15.49
CA GLU A 33 -7.47 0.36 16.00
C GLU A 33 -7.83 -1.13 16.13
N VAL A 34 -7.50 -1.94 15.13
CA VAL A 34 -7.73 -3.39 15.13
C VAL A 34 -6.89 -4.09 16.21
N ALA A 35 -5.63 -3.68 16.40
CA ALA A 35 -4.76 -4.23 17.43
C ALA A 35 -5.24 -3.87 18.84
N ASP A 36 -5.63 -2.61 19.06
CA ASP A 36 -6.11 -2.09 20.34
C ASP A 36 -7.45 -2.74 20.75
N ALA A 37 -8.30 -3.08 19.78
CA ALA A 37 -9.54 -3.82 20.03
C ALA A 37 -9.30 -5.25 20.53
N GLY A 38 -8.10 -5.84 20.31
CA GLY A 38 -7.69 -7.17 20.79
C GLY A 38 -8.47 -8.37 20.22
N SER A 39 -9.52 -8.13 19.43
CA SER A 39 -10.42 -9.14 18.89
C SER A 39 -11.05 -8.66 17.58
N ALA A 40 -10.39 -8.92 16.46
CA ALA A 40 -10.94 -8.72 15.13
C ALA A 40 -11.13 -10.06 14.40
N PRO A 41 -12.13 -10.18 13.51
CA PRO A 41 -12.26 -11.35 12.66
C PRO A 41 -10.99 -11.54 11.84
N ALA A 42 -10.45 -12.77 11.79
CA ALA A 42 -9.19 -13.06 11.08
C ALA A 42 -9.23 -12.62 9.61
N ASN A 43 -10.40 -12.64 8.96
CA ASN A 43 -10.57 -12.13 7.60
C ASN A 43 -10.26 -10.63 7.47
N LEU A 44 -10.66 -9.82 8.45
CA LEU A 44 -10.39 -8.38 8.47
C LEU A 44 -8.89 -8.14 8.65
N SER A 45 -8.26 -8.79 9.63
CA SER A 45 -6.82 -8.67 9.90
C SER A 45 -5.98 -9.08 8.68
N ASN A 46 -6.35 -10.16 7.99
CA ASN A 46 -5.65 -10.61 6.79
C ASN A 46 -5.81 -9.60 5.63
N LYS A 47 -7.02 -9.09 5.38
CA LYS A 47 -7.26 -8.09 4.34
C LYS A 47 -6.45 -6.81 4.61
N LEU A 48 -6.47 -6.35 5.86
CA LEU A 48 -5.74 -5.16 6.28
C LEU A 48 -4.23 -5.33 6.12
N THR A 49 -3.70 -6.48 6.56
CA THR A 49 -2.28 -6.84 6.40
C THR A 49 -1.87 -6.77 4.92
N VAL A 50 -2.63 -7.42 4.04
CA VAL A 50 -2.33 -7.42 2.59
C VAL A 50 -2.43 -6.02 2.00
N ALA A 51 -3.49 -5.27 2.33
CA ALA A 51 -3.67 -3.89 1.86
C ALA A 51 -2.48 -3.00 2.25
N ARG A 52 -2.02 -3.10 3.50
CA ARG A 52 -0.86 -2.38 4.01
C ARG A 52 0.42 -2.75 3.27
N LEU A 53 0.70 -4.05 3.10
CA LEU A 53 1.88 -4.50 2.36
C LEU A 53 1.90 -3.95 0.94
N VAL A 54 0.75 -3.98 0.24
CA VAL A 54 0.63 -3.43 -1.12
C VAL A 54 0.85 -1.92 -1.14
N ALA A 55 0.17 -1.16 -0.27
CA ALA A 55 0.27 0.29 -0.23
C ALA A 55 1.70 0.77 0.11
N HIS A 56 2.32 0.18 1.13
CA HIS A 56 3.70 0.51 1.52
C HIS A 56 4.71 0.10 0.45
N SER A 57 4.53 -1.05 -0.20
CA SER A 57 5.37 -1.46 -1.34
C SER A 57 5.27 -0.49 -2.50
N ALA A 58 4.05 -0.09 -2.87
CA ALA A 58 3.81 0.86 -3.95
C ALA A 58 4.39 2.24 -3.63
N ARG A 59 4.28 2.70 -2.38
CA ARG A 59 4.87 3.95 -1.89
C ARG A 59 6.39 3.94 -1.94
N ALA A 60 7.01 2.82 -1.56
CA ALA A 60 8.47 2.69 -1.58
C ALA A 60 9.01 2.72 -3.02
N ARG A 61 8.29 2.14 -4.00
CA ARG A 61 8.72 2.05 -5.40
C ARG A 61 8.47 3.33 -6.18
N ARG A 62 9.50 4.18 -6.28
CA ARG A 62 9.46 5.48 -6.97
C ARG A 62 9.84 5.38 -8.45
N GLU A 63 9.08 4.58 -9.18
CA GLU A 63 9.14 4.48 -10.65
C GLU A 63 7.78 4.05 -11.20
N SER A 64 7.68 3.89 -12.52
CA SER A 64 6.54 3.25 -13.17
C SER A 64 6.98 2.04 -14.00
N ARG A 65 6.44 0.86 -13.69
CA ARG A 65 6.76 -0.41 -14.37
C ARG A 65 5.56 -1.34 -14.39
N GLY A 66 5.17 -1.79 -15.59
CA GLY A 66 4.02 -2.68 -15.78
C GLY A 66 2.72 -2.05 -15.27
N VAL A 67 2.03 -2.72 -14.36
CA VAL A 67 0.76 -2.24 -13.75
C VAL A 67 0.97 -1.29 -12.56
N HIS A 68 2.22 -1.09 -12.13
CA HIS A 68 2.58 -0.06 -11.16
C HIS A 68 2.87 1.24 -11.90
N PHE A 69 1.88 2.13 -11.98
CA PHE A 69 2.05 3.47 -12.54
C PHE A 69 1.92 4.53 -11.44
N ASN A 70 2.98 5.32 -11.24
CA ASN A 70 3.02 6.49 -10.36
C ASN A 70 3.23 7.74 -11.22
N ALA A 71 2.24 8.63 -11.23
CA ALA A 71 2.25 9.83 -12.06
C ALA A 71 3.36 10.83 -11.69
N ASP A 72 3.84 10.79 -10.44
CA ASP A 72 4.98 11.61 -9.99
C ASP A 72 6.33 11.01 -10.42
N HIS A 73 6.34 9.71 -10.76
CA HIS A 73 7.51 8.97 -11.27
C HIS A 73 7.13 8.18 -12.53
N PRO A 74 6.79 8.86 -13.65
CA PRO A 74 6.12 8.24 -14.79
C PRO A 74 7.02 7.33 -15.64
N LYS A 75 8.34 7.38 -15.40
CA LYS A 75 9.33 6.62 -16.16
C LYS A 75 9.72 5.34 -15.43
N ARG A 76 10.09 4.33 -16.19
CA ARG A 76 10.80 3.16 -15.69
C ARG A 76 12.22 3.56 -15.30
N ASP A 77 12.70 3.06 -14.17
CA ASP A 77 14.05 3.32 -13.66
C ASP A 77 14.77 1.98 -13.45
N ASP A 78 15.54 1.59 -14.46
CA ASP A 78 16.27 0.33 -14.44
C ASP A 78 17.58 0.40 -13.63
N GLU A 79 18.05 1.60 -13.27
CA GLU A 79 19.25 1.76 -12.46
C GLU A 79 18.96 1.47 -10.99
N ASN A 80 17.87 2.02 -10.45
CA ASN A 80 17.54 1.89 -9.03
C ASN A 80 16.53 0.79 -8.73
N TRP A 81 15.68 0.41 -9.69
CA TRP A 81 14.50 -0.43 -9.41
C TRP A 81 14.42 -1.72 -10.24
N GLN A 82 15.49 -2.15 -10.91
CA GLN A 82 15.54 -3.45 -11.61
C GLN A 82 15.66 -4.66 -10.66
N HIS A 83 14.76 -4.73 -9.68
CA HIS A 83 14.63 -5.80 -8.72
C HIS A 83 13.19 -5.90 -8.20
N ASP A 84 12.91 -7.00 -7.52
CA ASP A 84 11.63 -7.25 -6.87
C ASP A 84 11.48 -6.44 -5.57
N SER A 85 10.24 -6.10 -5.23
CA SER A 85 9.90 -5.52 -3.94
C SER A 85 9.60 -6.63 -2.95
N LEU A 86 10.48 -6.83 -1.96
CA LEU A 86 10.31 -7.82 -0.90
C LEU A 86 9.77 -7.13 0.35
N MET A 87 8.55 -7.47 0.76
CA MET A 87 7.90 -6.95 1.96
C MET A 87 7.51 -8.10 2.88
N ARG A 88 7.62 -7.88 4.19
CA ARG A 88 7.22 -8.82 5.22
C ARG A 88 6.37 -8.09 6.25
N ALA A 89 5.20 -8.64 6.57
CA ALA A 89 4.44 -8.17 7.72
C ALA A 89 5.23 -8.50 9.01
N GLY A 90 5.49 -7.47 9.83
CA GLY A 90 5.97 -7.69 11.18
C GLY A 90 4.92 -8.51 11.94
N ARG A 91 5.37 -9.55 12.65
CA ARG A 91 4.57 -10.16 13.71
C ARG A 91 4.93 -9.51 15.02
#